data_AF-A0A0R1UJ86-F1
#
_entry.id   AF-A0A0R1UJ86-F1
#
_cell.length_a   1.000
_cell.length_b   1.000
_cell.length_c   1.000
_cell.angle_alpha   90.00
_cell.angle_beta   90.00
_cell.angle_gamma   90.00
#
_symmetry.space_group_name_H-M   'P 1'
#
loop_
_entity.id
_entity.type
_entity.pdbx_description
1 polymer ?
#
loop_
_entity_poly.entity_id
_entity_poly.type
_entity_poly.pdbx_seq_one_letter_code
_entity_poly.pdbx_strand_id
1 'polypeptide(L)'
;MHRAHHFKKRSLLVAAAAALLFAPAVATSTVTAHAASVTPSTATLKKSNSYYRKNAKNLGKKYKLAFDAQTALKKNGKATVWINTKDAKLKSSVKIAMNYWNKKLGKKEFVQGSKKNHTLTFSVSKAKATKSDQSDAWWTPGNKHLQVRWSYYQAETKNIGVAMTNQLNDAFYNKYANTIESKAKANLAARGVTAADANYQTEFNTEAQAVEKALPAYATLEKEVKGVNTVAKNGRMYEYASTIAHELGHVMGLNHSPNKADLMYFESGSSNVYSYRKVKAGLSKYNPITKTDKNRAKLALKIYTATY
;
A
#
# COMPACT_ATOMS: atom_id res chain seq x y z
N MET A 1 18.42 34.72 10.57
CA MET A 1 18.67 33.80 9.44
C MET A 1 19.38 32.57 10.00
N HIS A 2 19.00 31.35 9.59
CA HIS A 2 19.82 30.09 9.61
C HIS A 2 18.93 28.83 9.73
N ARG A 3 18.03 28.65 8.75
CA ARG A 3 17.55 27.33 8.30
C ARG A 3 18.52 26.69 7.28
N ALA A 4 19.72 27.24 7.12
CA ALA A 4 20.58 27.02 5.94
C ALA A 4 21.47 25.77 6.01
N HIS A 5 21.68 25.16 7.18
CA HIS A 5 22.71 24.13 7.34
C HIS A 5 22.25 22.68 7.10
N HIS A 6 20.94 22.44 6.99
CA HIS A 6 20.42 21.12 6.58
C HIS A 6 20.51 20.85 5.07
N PHE A 7 20.95 21.83 4.25
CA PHE A 7 21.04 21.68 2.79
C PHE A 7 22.36 21.09 2.29
N LYS A 8 23.47 21.19 3.04
CA LYS A 8 24.80 20.81 2.51
C LYS A 8 25.18 19.33 2.64
N LYS A 9 24.36 18.52 3.33
CA LYS A 9 24.44 17.04 3.33
C LYS A 9 23.10 16.38 3.04
N ARG A 10 22.25 17.04 2.23
CA ARG A 10 21.32 16.29 1.39
C ARG A 10 22.21 15.48 0.45
N SER A 11 22.43 14.21 0.76
CA SER A 11 23.08 13.28 -0.14
C SER A 11 22.48 13.47 -1.53
N LEU A 12 23.37 13.75 -2.48
CA LEU A 12 23.19 13.81 -3.92
C LEU A 12 22.55 12.52 -4.45
N LEU A 13 21.27 12.33 -4.14
CA LEU A 13 20.35 11.40 -4.77
C LEU A 13 19.00 12.09 -4.97
N VAL A 14 19.04 13.35 -5.42
CA VAL A 14 17.95 13.87 -6.25
C VAL A 14 18.13 13.23 -7.62
N ALA A 15 17.66 11.99 -7.76
CA ALA A 15 17.19 11.57 -9.07
C ALA A 15 15.90 12.37 -9.28
N ALA A 16 15.95 13.35 -10.16
CA ALA A 16 14.77 13.95 -10.74
C ALA A 16 14.03 12.85 -11.51
N ALA A 17 13.18 12.09 -10.80
CA ALA A 17 12.11 11.35 -11.42
C ALA A 17 10.95 12.33 -11.49
N ALA A 18 10.70 12.85 -12.69
CA ALA A 18 9.44 13.51 -12.99
C ALA A 18 8.32 12.52 -12.64
N ALA A 19 7.71 12.71 -11.47
CA ALA A 19 6.40 12.17 -11.19
C ALA A 19 5.44 12.94 -12.10
N LEU A 20 5.21 12.41 -13.31
CA LEU A 20 4.04 12.78 -14.09
C LEU A 20 2.81 12.22 -13.37
N LEU A 21 2.44 12.86 -12.26
CA LEU A 21 1.08 12.85 -11.76
C LEU A 21 0.28 13.72 -12.73
N PHE A 22 -0.14 13.13 -13.84
CA PHE A 22 -1.29 13.67 -14.57
C PHE A 22 -2.52 13.41 -13.70
N ALA A 23 -2.78 14.32 -12.76
CA ALA A 23 -4.12 14.48 -12.23
C ALA A 23 -4.94 15.17 -13.34
N PRO A 24 -5.93 14.52 -13.96
CA PRO A 24 -6.87 15.26 -14.78
C PRO A 24 -7.55 16.30 -13.88
N ALA A 25 -7.51 17.57 -14.29
CA ALA A 25 -8.30 18.63 -13.68
C ALA A 25 -9.78 18.29 -13.92
N VAL A 26 -10.40 17.58 -12.98
CA VAL A 26 -11.85 17.35 -13.00
C VAL A 26 -12.47 18.48 -12.18
N ALA A 27 -13.23 19.32 -12.87
CA ALA A 27 -14.07 20.34 -12.25
C ALA A 27 -14.88 19.72 -11.10
N THR A 28 -14.65 20.22 -9.89
CA THR A 28 -15.38 19.78 -8.70
C THR A 28 -16.80 20.32 -8.74
N SER A 29 -17.71 19.58 -9.36
CA SER A 29 -19.13 19.72 -9.08
C SER A 29 -19.40 19.13 -7.70
N THR A 30 -19.57 19.99 -6.70
CA THR A 30 -20.01 19.63 -5.35
C THR A 30 -21.44 19.10 -5.41
N VAL A 31 -21.58 17.78 -5.52
CA VAL A 31 -22.84 17.10 -5.23
C VAL A 31 -22.68 16.40 -3.89
N THR A 32 -23.07 17.09 -2.81
CA THR A 32 -23.29 16.47 -1.50
C THR A 32 -24.55 15.61 -1.55
N ALA A 33 -24.47 14.48 -2.26
CA ALA A 33 -25.39 13.37 -2.07
C ALA A 33 -24.76 12.45 -1.03
N HIS A 34 -25.44 12.26 0.11
CA HIS A 34 -25.16 11.16 1.02
C HIS A 34 -25.18 9.88 0.19
N ALA A 35 -24.00 9.33 -0.16
CA ALA A 35 -23.93 8.15 -1.02
C ALA A 35 -24.75 7.06 -0.33
N ALA A 36 -25.87 6.66 -0.93
CA ALA A 36 -26.72 5.59 -0.40
C ALA A 36 -25.80 4.43 -0.06
N SER A 37 -25.75 4.07 1.23
CA SER A 37 -24.72 3.16 1.73
C SER A 37 -24.77 1.86 0.95
N VAL A 38 -23.72 1.58 0.18
CA VAL A 38 -23.55 0.31 -0.54
C VAL A 38 -23.19 -0.83 0.42
N THR A 39 -23.32 -0.64 1.74
CA THR A 39 -23.08 -1.66 2.75
C THR A 39 -24.34 -2.50 2.98
N PRO A 40 -24.34 -3.80 2.65
CA PRO A 40 -25.45 -4.67 3.02
C PRO A 40 -25.64 -4.74 4.54
N SER A 41 -26.91 -4.66 4.96
CA SER A 41 -27.29 -4.83 6.36
C SER A 41 -27.27 -6.30 6.75
N THR A 42 -27.25 -6.58 8.06
CA THR A 42 -27.39 -7.94 8.59
C THR A 42 -28.68 -8.61 8.11
N ALA A 43 -29.78 -7.86 8.02
CA ALA A 43 -31.06 -8.38 7.54
C ALA A 43 -30.98 -8.84 6.08
N THR A 44 -30.33 -8.07 5.21
CA THR A 44 -30.08 -8.46 3.81
C THR A 44 -29.19 -9.71 3.73
N LEU A 45 -28.18 -9.83 4.58
CA LEU A 45 -27.25 -10.97 4.61
C LEU A 45 -27.86 -12.26 5.19
N LYS A 46 -29.03 -12.19 5.82
CA LYS A 46 -29.76 -13.33 6.41
C LYS A 46 -30.95 -13.81 5.59
N LYS A 47 -31.15 -13.28 4.37
CA LYS A 47 -32.23 -13.73 3.48
C LYS A 47 -31.98 -15.14 2.93
N SER A 48 -33.03 -15.78 2.44
CA SER A 48 -32.99 -17.15 1.89
C SER A 48 -32.39 -17.21 0.49
N ASN A 49 -31.98 -18.40 0.04
CA ASN A 49 -31.46 -18.60 -1.31
C ASN A 49 -32.51 -18.25 -2.39
N SER A 50 -33.78 -18.58 -2.16
CA SER A 50 -34.88 -18.19 -3.07
C SER A 50 -34.98 -16.67 -3.19
N TYR A 51 -34.88 -15.94 -2.06
CA TYR A 51 -34.86 -14.48 -2.09
C TYR A 51 -33.66 -13.96 -2.90
N TYR A 52 -32.45 -14.51 -2.69
CA TYR A 52 -31.27 -14.07 -3.42
C TYR A 52 -31.39 -14.30 -4.93
N ARG A 53 -31.87 -15.47 -5.36
CA ARG A 53 -32.13 -15.74 -6.78
C ARG A 53 -33.13 -14.74 -7.37
N LYS A 54 -34.27 -14.56 -6.71
CA LYS A 54 -35.35 -13.67 -7.18
C LYS A 54 -34.90 -12.19 -7.26
N ASN A 55 -34.02 -11.77 -6.36
CA ASN A 55 -33.63 -10.35 -6.22
C ASN A 55 -32.21 -10.04 -6.72
N ALA A 56 -31.50 -10.98 -7.35
CA ALA A 56 -30.09 -10.85 -7.70
C ALA A 56 -29.80 -9.54 -8.47
N LYS A 57 -30.57 -9.24 -9.52
CA LYS A 57 -30.40 -8.02 -10.34
C LYS A 57 -30.53 -6.73 -9.52
N ASN A 58 -31.54 -6.66 -8.66
CA ASN A 58 -31.79 -5.48 -7.82
C ASN A 58 -30.72 -5.31 -6.74
N LEU A 59 -30.30 -6.42 -6.12
CA LEU A 59 -29.20 -6.44 -5.15
C LEU A 59 -27.86 -6.05 -5.80
N GLY A 60 -27.61 -6.53 -7.02
CA GLY A 60 -26.42 -6.19 -7.79
C GLY A 60 -26.33 -4.70 -8.10
N LYS A 61 -27.42 -4.09 -8.56
CA LYS A 61 -27.49 -2.63 -8.75
C LYS A 61 -27.28 -1.86 -7.44
N LYS A 62 -28.03 -2.20 -6.39
CA LYS A 62 -28.01 -1.50 -5.10
C LYS A 62 -26.65 -1.55 -4.41
N TYR A 63 -25.99 -2.70 -4.43
CA TYR A 63 -24.74 -2.93 -3.70
C TYR A 63 -23.49 -2.94 -4.60
N LYS A 64 -23.66 -2.51 -5.86
CA LYS A 64 -22.63 -2.46 -6.90
C LYS A 64 -21.89 -3.80 -7.04
N LEU A 65 -22.61 -4.84 -7.42
CA LEU A 65 -22.05 -6.18 -7.65
C LEU A 65 -22.03 -6.47 -9.16
N ALA A 66 -20.96 -7.12 -9.61
CA ALA A 66 -20.73 -7.57 -10.98
C ALA A 66 -20.65 -9.10 -10.99
N PHE A 67 -21.78 -9.77 -11.24
CA PHE A 67 -21.85 -11.23 -11.18
C PHE A 67 -21.12 -11.90 -12.36
N ASP A 68 -21.05 -11.22 -13.49
CA ASP A 68 -20.28 -11.60 -14.68
C ASP A 68 -18.77 -11.66 -14.42
N ALA A 69 -18.27 -10.95 -13.40
CA ALA A 69 -16.87 -11.02 -12.99
C ALA A 69 -16.51 -12.27 -12.17
N GLN A 70 -17.49 -13.06 -11.70
CA GLN A 70 -17.28 -14.19 -10.77
C GLN A 70 -16.86 -15.52 -11.47
N THR A 71 -16.16 -15.44 -12.59
CA THR A 71 -15.84 -16.59 -13.46
C THR A 71 -14.83 -17.59 -12.88
N ALA A 72 -14.04 -17.17 -11.89
CA ALA A 72 -13.05 -18.00 -11.21
C ALA A 72 -13.59 -18.72 -9.96
N LEU A 73 -14.85 -18.52 -9.59
CA LEU A 73 -15.44 -19.19 -8.45
C LEU A 73 -15.91 -20.61 -8.81
N LYS A 74 -15.64 -21.59 -7.96
CA LYS A 74 -16.32 -22.89 -7.98
C LYS A 74 -17.77 -22.71 -7.54
N LYS A 75 -18.65 -23.70 -7.80
CA LYS A 75 -20.07 -23.67 -7.38
C LYS A 75 -20.29 -23.30 -5.91
N ASN A 76 -19.36 -23.68 -5.03
CA ASN A 76 -19.40 -23.34 -3.60
C ASN A 76 -18.88 -21.93 -3.24
N GLY A 77 -18.63 -21.07 -4.24
CA GLY A 77 -18.16 -19.69 -4.06
C GLY A 77 -16.65 -19.53 -3.82
N LYS A 78 -15.87 -20.62 -3.84
CA LYS A 78 -14.42 -20.58 -3.57
C LYS A 78 -13.58 -20.48 -4.84
N ALA A 79 -12.44 -19.79 -4.76
CA ALA A 79 -11.42 -19.78 -5.81
C ALA A 79 -10.16 -20.55 -5.37
N THR A 80 -9.60 -21.32 -6.30
CA THR A 80 -8.31 -22.01 -6.13
C THR A 80 -7.27 -21.26 -6.97
N VAL A 81 -6.26 -20.69 -6.33
CA VAL A 81 -5.35 -19.69 -6.91
C VAL A 81 -3.99 -20.31 -7.25
N TRP A 82 -3.65 -20.40 -8.53
CA TRP A 82 -2.30 -20.72 -8.96
C TRP A 82 -1.44 -19.45 -8.99
N ILE A 83 -0.39 -19.41 -8.17
CA ILE A 83 0.52 -18.27 -8.09
C ILE A 83 1.67 -18.47 -9.09
N ASN A 84 1.51 -17.99 -10.32
CA ASN A 84 2.47 -18.13 -11.41
C ASN A 84 3.45 -16.94 -11.47
N THR A 85 4.38 -16.89 -10.53
CA THR A 85 5.54 -15.97 -10.58
C THR A 85 6.75 -16.65 -9.94
N LYS A 86 7.96 -16.20 -10.30
CA LYS A 86 9.19 -16.64 -9.62
C LYS A 86 9.57 -15.71 -8.46
N ASP A 87 9.03 -14.49 -8.42
CA ASP A 87 9.36 -13.48 -7.39
C ASP A 87 8.79 -13.86 -6.02
N ALA A 88 9.66 -13.99 -5.01
CA ALA A 88 9.28 -14.45 -3.67
C ALA A 88 8.44 -13.42 -2.88
N LYS A 89 8.68 -12.12 -3.09
CA LYS A 89 7.93 -11.05 -2.40
C LYS A 89 6.54 -10.94 -2.99
N LEU A 90 6.41 -10.98 -4.31
CA LEU A 90 5.11 -10.96 -4.97
C LEU A 90 4.30 -12.24 -4.68
N LYS A 91 4.94 -13.42 -4.60
CA LYS A 91 4.28 -14.63 -4.06
C LYS A 91 3.70 -14.37 -2.66
N SER A 92 4.48 -13.71 -1.81
CA SER A 92 4.03 -13.35 -0.45
C SER A 92 2.88 -12.35 -0.49
N SER A 93 2.93 -11.34 -1.37
CA SER A 93 1.82 -10.39 -1.58
C SER A 93 0.51 -11.09 -1.91
N VAL A 94 0.52 -12.05 -2.84
CA VAL A 94 -0.69 -12.81 -3.21
C VAL A 94 -1.24 -13.61 -2.01
N LYS A 95 -0.36 -14.29 -1.27
CA LYS A 95 -0.77 -15.05 -0.07
C LYS A 95 -1.36 -14.14 1.01
N ILE A 96 -0.77 -12.97 1.23
CA ILE A 96 -1.27 -11.98 2.18
C ILE A 96 -2.64 -11.44 1.72
N ALA A 97 -2.79 -11.11 0.43
CA ALA A 97 -4.05 -10.64 -0.15
C ALA A 97 -5.20 -11.65 0.04
N MET A 98 -4.93 -12.92 -0.24
CA MET A 98 -5.87 -14.02 0.02
C MET A 98 -6.23 -14.10 1.50
N ASN A 99 -5.23 -13.99 2.39
CA ASN A 99 -5.43 -14.02 3.83
C ASN A 99 -6.22 -12.82 4.36
N TYR A 100 -6.08 -11.64 3.75
CA TYR A 100 -6.89 -10.47 4.12
C TYR A 100 -8.38 -10.79 3.99
N TRP A 101 -8.79 -11.32 2.84
CA TRP A 101 -10.17 -11.72 2.59
C TRP A 101 -10.60 -12.88 3.47
N ASN A 102 -9.80 -13.95 3.52
CA ASN A 102 -10.15 -15.14 4.28
C ASN A 102 -10.38 -14.82 5.78
N LYS A 103 -9.50 -14.00 6.38
CA LYS A 103 -9.62 -13.57 7.77
C LYS A 103 -10.86 -12.71 8.02
N LYS A 104 -11.17 -11.77 7.12
CA LYS A 104 -12.32 -10.85 7.27
C LYS A 104 -13.66 -11.54 7.04
N LEU A 105 -13.68 -12.52 6.15
CA LEU A 105 -14.88 -13.32 5.88
C LEU A 105 -15.08 -14.44 6.91
N GLY A 106 -14.02 -14.84 7.62
CA GLY A 106 -14.04 -15.92 8.60
C GLY A 106 -14.01 -17.32 7.97
N LYS A 107 -13.67 -17.41 6.68
CA LYS A 107 -13.64 -18.66 5.91
C LYS A 107 -12.62 -18.57 4.78
N LYS A 108 -12.08 -19.71 4.35
CA LYS A 108 -11.12 -19.80 3.23
C LYS A 108 -11.86 -19.76 1.89
N GLU A 109 -12.08 -18.56 1.37
CA GLU A 109 -12.65 -18.34 0.02
C GLU A 109 -11.59 -18.43 -1.06
N PHE A 110 -10.37 -17.98 -0.75
CA PHE A 110 -9.21 -18.14 -1.63
C PHE A 110 -8.28 -19.18 -1.04
N VAL A 111 -7.99 -20.22 -1.81
CA VAL A 111 -7.09 -21.31 -1.42
C VAL A 111 -5.97 -21.43 -2.43
N GLN A 112 -4.75 -21.72 -1.99
CA GLN A 112 -3.63 -21.90 -2.91
C GLN A 112 -3.84 -23.19 -3.72
N GLY A 113 -3.66 -23.08 -5.03
CA GLY A 113 -3.71 -24.16 -6.00
C GLY A 113 -2.36 -24.46 -6.65
N SER A 114 -2.42 -25.17 -7.77
CA SER A 114 -1.27 -25.49 -8.61
C SER A 114 -1.59 -25.23 -10.08
N LYS A 115 -0.58 -25.29 -10.96
CA LYS A 115 -0.78 -25.17 -12.41
C LYS A 115 -1.84 -26.15 -12.95
N LYS A 116 -1.94 -27.36 -12.38
CA LYS A 116 -2.90 -28.38 -12.81
C LYS A 116 -4.27 -28.27 -12.11
N ASN A 117 -4.32 -27.66 -10.93
CA ASN A 117 -5.54 -27.56 -10.13
C ASN A 117 -5.71 -26.12 -9.63
N HIS A 118 -6.40 -25.30 -10.42
CA HIS A 118 -6.77 -23.93 -10.08
C HIS A 118 -8.04 -23.51 -10.83
N THR A 119 -8.67 -22.45 -10.33
CA THR A 119 -9.76 -21.73 -11.01
C THR A 119 -9.42 -20.27 -11.27
N LEU A 120 -8.35 -19.77 -10.67
CA LEU A 120 -7.78 -18.44 -10.82
C LEU A 120 -6.26 -18.57 -11.04
N THR A 121 -5.72 -17.92 -12.06
CA THR A 121 -4.26 -17.77 -12.21
C THR A 121 -3.86 -16.37 -11.84
N PHE A 122 -2.90 -16.25 -10.93
CA PHE A 122 -2.13 -15.03 -10.73
C PHE A 122 -0.88 -15.07 -11.59
N SER A 123 -0.56 -14.01 -12.33
CA SER A 123 0.71 -13.91 -13.07
C SER A 123 1.26 -12.50 -13.14
N VAL A 124 2.45 -12.36 -13.73
CA VAL A 124 3.09 -11.08 -13.98
C VAL A 124 3.11 -10.80 -15.47
N SER A 125 2.62 -9.62 -15.87
CA SER A 125 2.76 -9.13 -17.23
C SER A 125 4.05 -8.33 -17.37
N LYS A 126 4.87 -8.72 -18.35
CA LYS A 126 6.11 -8.01 -18.73
C LYS A 126 5.92 -7.09 -19.93
N ALA A 127 4.71 -6.97 -20.47
CA ALA A 127 4.46 -6.05 -21.57
C ALA A 127 4.76 -4.61 -21.12
N LYS A 128 5.26 -3.78 -22.04
CA LYS A 128 5.59 -2.39 -21.80
C LYS A 128 4.34 -1.65 -21.30
N ALA A 129 4.51 -0.85 -20.26
CA ALA A 129 3.45 0.04 -19.79
C ALA A 129 3.13 1.10 -20.86
N THR A 130 1.84 1.38 -21.03
CA THR A 130 1.28 2.31 -22.00
C THR A 130 0.41 3.33 -21.26
N LYS A 131 0.14 4.49 -21.88
CA LYS A 131 -0.77 5.49 -21.29
C LYS A 131 -2.21 4.96 -21.10
N SER A 132 -2.57 3.89 -21.81
CA SER A 132 -3.84 3.17 -21.64
C SER A 132 -3.87 2.23 -20.43
N ASP A 133 -2.73 1.93 -19.80
CA ASP A 133 -2.72 1.15 -18.55
C ASP A 133 -3.23 2.02 -17.40
N GLN A 134 -4.51 1.87 -17.08
CA GLN A 134 -5.20 2.62 -16.01
C GLN A 134 -4.99 2.02 -14.61
N SER A 135 -4.23 0.93 -14.47
CA SER A 135 -3.98 0.25 -13.18
C SER A 135 -2.70 -0.60 -13.18
N ASP A 136 -2.16 -0.82 -11.98
CA ASP A 136 -0.98 -1.66 -11.71
C ASP A 136 -1.28 -3.16 -11.71
N ALA A 137 -2.55 -3.51 -11.57
CA ALA A 137 -3.05 -4.87 -11.60
C ALA A 137 -4.45 -4.90 -12.23
N TRP A 138 -4.84 -6.06 -12.75
CA TRP A 138 -6.18 -6.25 -13.30
C TRP A 138 -6.66 -7.68 -13.15
N TRP A 139 -7.95 -7.80 -12.86
CA TRP A 139 -8.74 -9.00 -13.04
C TRP A 139 -9.34 -9.06 -14.45
N THR A 140 -9.05 -10.14 -15.19
CA THR A 140 -9.67 -10.44 -16.50
C THR A 140 -10.58 -11.66 -16.36
N PRO A 141 -11.91 -11.46 -16.20
CA PRO A 141 -12.86 -12.54 -15.98
C PRO A 141 -12.84 -13.63 -17.06
N GLY A 142 -12.81 -13.23 -18.34
CA GLY A 142 -12.87 -14.17 -19.47
C GLY A 142 -11.73 -15.21 -19.46
N ASN A 143 -10.52 -14.79 -19.05
CA ASN A 143 -9.34 -15.65 -19.01
C ASN A 143 -9.05 -16.23 -17.62
N LYS A 144 -9.88 -15.89 -16.63
CA LYS A 144 -9.67 -16.22 -15.22
C LYS A 144 -8.27 -15.85 -14.71
N HIS A 145 -7.79 -14.69 -15.14
CA HIS A 145 -6.43 -14.20 -14.87
C HIS A 145 -6.44 -12.94 -14.02
N LEU A 146 -5.70 -12.94 -12.92
CA LEU A 146 -5.28 -11.75 -12.19
C LEU A 146 -3.83 -11.48 -12.55
N GLN A 147 -3.52 -10.27 -13.03
CA GLN A 147 -2.15 -9.93 -13.42
C GLN A 147 -1.67 -8.66 -12.76
N VAL A 148 -0.36 -8.58 -12.56
CA VAL A 148 0.36 -7.38 -12.12
C VAL A 148 1.31 -6.94 -13.22
N ARG A 149 1.40 -5.63 -13.47
CA ARG A 149 2.40 -5.04 -14.35
C ARG A 149 3.77 -5.05 -13.68
N TRP A 150 4.75 -5.71 -14.32
CA TRP A 150 6.10 -5.85 -13.75
C TRP A 150 6.83 -4.51 -13.59
N SER A 151 6.76 -3.63 -14.60
CA SER A 151 7.44 -2.34 -14.57
C SER A 151 6.96 -1.48 -13.41
N TYR A 152 5.64 -1.43 -13.17
CA TYR A 152 5.08 -0.71 -12.04
C TYR A 152 5.50 -1.37 -10.73
N TYR A 153 5.39 -2.70 -10.60
CA TYR A 153 5.83 -3.41 -9.38
C TYR A 153 7.25 -3.04 -8.93
N GLN A 154 8.18 -2.86 -9.88
CA GLN A 154 9.56 -2.51 -9.57
C GLN A 154 9.80 -1.02 -9.25
N ALA A 155 9.00 -0.10 -9.80
CA ALA A 155 9.29 1.34 -9.84
C ALA A 155 9.37 2.03 -8.46
N GLU A 156 8.51 1.65 -7.50
CA GLU A 156 8.31 2.44 -6.27
C GLU A 156 9.18 2.04 -5.08
N THR A 157 9.93 0.93 -5.14
CA THR A 157 10.71 0.47 -3.98
C THR A 157 11.72 1.53 -3.51
N LYS A 158 12.33 2.25 -4.46
CA LYS A 158 13.28 3.33 -4.16
C LYS A 158 12.60 4.51 -3.48
N ASN A 159 11.42 4.93 -3.97
CA ASN A 159 10.67 6.05 -3.42
C ASN A 159 10.21 5.77 -1.99
N ILE A 160 9.74 4.55 -1.71
CA ILE A 160 9.43 4.09 -0.36
C ILE A 160 10.67 4.20 0.54
N GLY A 161 11.83 3.74 0.05
CA GLY A 161 13.10 3.83 0.80
C GLY A 161 13.52 5.27 1.10
N VAL A 162 13.38 6.19 0.14
CA VAL A 162 13.67 7.61 0.34
C VAL A 162 12.73 8.21 1.40
N ALA A 163 11.42 7.95 1.30
CA ALA A 163 10.44 8.44 2.27
C ALA A 163 10.73 7.91 3.69
N MET A 164 11.07 6.63 3.83
CA MET A 164 11.45 6.01 5.11
C MET A 164 12.73 6.63 5.69
N THR A 165 13.74 6.88 4.84
CA THR A 165 15.00 7.50 5.25
C THR A 165 14.76 8.93 5.75
N ASN A 166 13.96 9.71 5.02
CA ASN A 166 13.59 11.06 5.44
C ASN A 166 12.86 11.05 6.77
N GLN A 167 11.89 10.13 6.94
CA GLN A 167 11.17 9.98 8.21
C GLN A 167 12.12 9.70 9.39
N LEU A 168 13.14 8.85 9.21
CA LEU A 168 14.11 8.53 10.25
C LEU A 168 15.00 9.74 10.59
N ASN A 169 15.50 10.43 9.56
CA ASN A 169 16.32 11.63 9.73
C ASN A 169 15.53 12.75 10.41
N ASP A 170 14.31 13.03 9.95
CA ASP A 170 13.45 14.06 10.52
C ASP A 170 13.18 13.79 12.00
N ALA A 171 12.85 12.54 12.35
CA ALA A 171 12.63 12.16 13.74
C ALA A 171 13.88 12.36 14.62
N PHE A 172 15.08 12.09 14.08
CA PHE A 172 16.33 12.33 14.78
C PHE A 172 16.61 13.83 14.94
N TYR A 173 16.60 14.60 13.86
CA TYR A 173 16.96 16.02 13.91
C TYR A 173 15.94 16.87 14.66
N ASN A 174 14.65 16.57 14.58
CA ASN A 174 13.63 17.23 15.40
C ASN A 174 13.90 17.06 16.90
N LYS A 175 14.56 15.98 17.30
CA LYS A 175 14.88 15.69 18.70
C LYS A 175 16.26 16.20 19.14
N TYR A 176 17.26 16.12 18.26
CA TYR A 176 18.66 16.29 18.65
C TYR A 176 19.34 17.54 18.07
N ALA A 177 18.74 18.27 17.12
CA ALA A 177 19.39 19.40 16.47
C ALA A 177 19.87 20.48 17.46
N ASN A 178 19.00 20.90 18.39
CA ASN A 178 19.36 21.91 19.39
C ASN A 178 20.48 21.42 20.33
N THR A 179 20.46 20.14 20.72
CA THR A 179 21.53 19.55 21.56
C THR A 179 22.87 19.53 20.83
N ILE A 180 22.87 19.15 19.54
CA ILE A 180 24.06 19.13 18.70
C ILE A 180 24.63 20.55 18.56
N GLU A 181 23.78 21.51 18.22
CA GLU A 181 24.18 22.91 18.04
C GLU A 181 24.76 23.50 19.33
N SER A 182 24.05 23.39 20.45
CA SER A 182 24.50 23.95 21.73
C SER A 182 25.82 23.34 22.20
N LYS A 183 25.98 22.02 22.05
CA LYS A 183 27.21 21.34 22.46
C LYS A 183 28.40 21.66 21.55
N ALA A 184 28.17 21.79 20.24
CA ALA A 184 29.21 22.20 19.31
C ALA A 184 29.70 23.64 19.60
N LYS A 185 28.78 24.57 19.88
CA LYS A 185 29.14 25.95 20.30
C LYS A 185 29.95 25.95 21.59
N ALA A 186 29.54 25.18 22.59
CA ALA A 186 30.26 25.07 23.86
C ALA A 186 31.68 24.51 23.67
N ASN A 187 31.84 23.47 22.84
CA ASN A 187 33.15 22.88 22.53
C ASN A 187 34.08 23.85 21.81
N LEU A 188 33.55 24.65 20.86
CA LEU A 188 34.34 25.69 20.18
C LEU A 188 34.74 26.82 21.13
N ALA A 189 33.81 27.30 21.97
CA ALA A 189 34.10 28.34 22.94
C ALA A 189 35.18 27.89 23.94
N ALA A 190 35.16 26.62 24.37
CA ALA A 190 36.19 26.04 25.22
C ALA A 190 37.58 25.98 24.55
N ARG A 191 37.64 26.02 23.21
CA ARG A 191 38.87 26.11 22.41
C ARG A 191 39.25 27.56 22.05
N GLY A 192 38.52 28.55 22.54
CA GLY A 192 38.72 29.97 22.21
C GLY A 192 38.24 30.37 20.81
N VAL A 193 37.52 29.50 20.10
CA VAL A 193 36.98 29.79 18.76
C VAL A 193 35.65 30.53 18.91
N THR A 194 35.51 31.68 18.27
CA THR A 194 34.37 32.58 18.39
C THR A 194 33.66 32.81 17.05
N ALA A 195 32.41 33.28 17.09
CA ALA A 195 31.65 33.59 15.88
C ALA A 195 32.25 34.71 15.01
N ALA A 196 33.24 35.46 15.52
CA ALA A 196 33.96 36.48 14.77
C ALA A 196 35.11 35.90 13.91
N ASP A 197 35.52 34.65 14.17
CA ASP A 197 36.61 34.03 13.43
C ASP A 197 36.20 33.74 11.99
N ALA A 198 37.08 34.07 11.04
CA ALA A 198 36.81 33.88 9.60
C ALA A 198 36.43 32.44 9.23
N ASN A 199 36.97 31.45 9.96
CA ASN A 199 36.73 30.03 9.73
C ASN A 199 35.66 29.43 10.64
N TYR A 200 35.00 30.22 11.50
CA TYR A 200 34.05 29.73 12.51
C TYR A 200 33.01 28.77 11.93
N GLN A 201 32.43 29.11 10.77
CA GLN A 201 31.37 28.30 10.20
C GLN A 201 31.85 26.90 9.78
N THR A 202 33.09 26.78 9.31
CA THR A 202 33.70 25.50 8.92
C THR A 202 34.02 24.67 10.16
N GLU A 203 34.58 25.29 11.20
CA GLU A 203 34.86 24.62 12.47
C GLU A 203 33.57 24.16 13.16
N PHE A 204 32.54 25.02 13.19
CA PHE A 204 31.23 24.68 13.74
C PHE A 204 30.59 23.50 13.02
N ASN A 205 30.62 23.46 11.68
CA ASN A 205 30.07 22.33 10.94
C ASN A 205 30.82 21.01 11.22
N THR A 206 32.14 21.09 11.40
CA THR A 206 33.00 19.94 11.71
C THR A 206 32.71 19.43 13.12
N GLU A 207 32.66 20.32 14.10
CA GLU A 207 32.36 20.01 15.49
C GLU A 207 30.94 19.49 15.67
N ALA A 208 29.94 20.12 15.02
CA ALA A 208 28.56 19.65 15.04
C ALA A 208 28.43 18.22 14.48
N GLN A 209 29.18 17.89 13.42
CA GLN A 209 29.22 16.53 12.91
C GLN A 209 29.90 15.55 13.89
N ALA A 210 30.95 15.97 14.59
CA ALA A 210 31.61 15.14 15.60
C ALA A 210 30.66 14.86 16.79
N VAL A 211 29.99 15.90 17.30
CA VAL A 211 28.97 15.79 18.36
C VAL A 211 27.82 14.88 17.91
N GLU A 212 27.30 15.08 16.69
CA GLU A 212 26.25 14.25 16.11
C GLU A 212 26.65 12.77 16.11
N LYS A 213 27.84 12.44 15.57
CA LYS A 213 28.35 11.06 15.49
C LYS A 213 28.60 10.43 16.85
N ALA A 214 28.91 11.24 17.87
CA ALA A 214 29.13 10.77 19.23
C ALA A 214 27.82 10.43 19.97
N LEU A 215 26.65 10.87 19.47
CA LEU A 215 25.37 10.51 20.09
C LEU A 215 25.05 9.01 19.89
N PRO A 216 24.73 8.25 20.95
CA PRO A 216 24.28 6.85 20.80
C PRO A 216 23.07 6.69 19.88
N ALA A 217 22.19 7.71 19.84
CA ALA A 217 21.04 7.75 18.95
C ALA A 217 21.44 7.83 17.46
N TYR A 218 22.61 8.40 17.13
CA TYR A 218 23.11 8.47 15.76
C TYR A 218 23.56 7.09 15.25
N ALA A 219 24.23 6.30 16.08
CA ALA A 219 24.56 4.91 15.73
C ALA A 219 23.30 4.08 15.43
N THR A 220 22.21 4.33 16.19
CA THR A 220 20.91 3.72 15.90
C THR A 220 20.34 4.20 14.57
N LEU A 221 20.33 5.51 14.31
CA LEU A 221 19.88 6.10 13.05
C LEU A 221 20.65 5.49 11.85
N GLU A 222 21.98 5.45 11.92
CA GLU A 222 22.83 4.93 10.85
C GLU A 222 22.51 3.46 10.54
N LYS A 223 22.37 2.63 11.58
CA LYS A 223 21.96 1.23 11.43
C LYS A 223 20.59 1.10 10.78
N GLU A 224 19.64 1.94 11.16
CA GLU A 224 18.29 1.91 10.59
C GLU A 224 18.27 2.36 9.14
N VAL A 225 18.96 3.45 8.80
CA VAL A 225 19.12 3.94 7.42
C VAL A 225 19.76 2.90 6.52
N LYS A 226 20.83 2.22 6.98
CA LYS A 226 21.44 1.09 6.25
C LYS A 226 20.45 -0.05 5.98
N GLY A 227 19.50 -0.28 6.89
CA GLY A 227 18.46 -1.31 6.78
C GLY A 227 17.23 -0.92 5.93
N VAL A 228 17.08 0.36 5.56
CA VAL A 228 15.85 0.87 4.92
C VAL A 228 15.49 0.13 3.64
N ASN A 229 16.47 -0.21 2.78
CA ASN A 229 16.17 -0.90 1.52
C ASN A 229 15.45 -2.24 1.71
N THR A 230 15.80 -2.99 2.76
CA THR A 230 15.14 -4.25 3.10
C THR A 230 13.71 -4.00 3.60
N VAL A 231 13.53 -2.97 4.42
CA VAL A 231 12.20 -2.57 4.93
C VAL A 231 11.31 -2.04 3.82
N ALA A 232 11.84 -1.24 2.88
CA ALA A 232 11.12 -0.73 1.73
C ALA A 232 10.62 -1.85 0.81
N LYS A 233 11.43 -2.90 0.58
CA LYS A 233 10.97 -4.11 -0.14
C LYS A 233 9.81 -4.81 0.57
N ASN A 234 9.77 -4.81 1.90
CA ASN A 234 8.63 -5.31 2.66
C ASN A 234 7.42 -4.37 2.52
N GLY A 235 7.63 -3.05 2.49
CA GLY A 235 6.60 -2.06 2.22
C GLY A 235 5.93 -2.34 0.87
N ARG A 236 6.73 -2.49 -0.19
CA ARG A 236 6.24 -2.82 -1.54
C ARG A 236 5.47 -4.14 -1.59
N MET A 237 5.92 -5.15 -0.83
CA MET A 237 5.19 -6.42 -0.69
C MET A 237 3.79 -6.21 -0.10
N TYR A 238 3.65 -5.41 0.97
CA TYR A 238 2.34 -5.15 1.59
C TYR A 238 1.46 -4.25 0.72
N GLU A 239 2.04 -3.29 0.02
CA GLU A 239 1.34 -2.45 -0.95
C GLU A 239 0.66 -3.31 -2.01
N TYR A 240 1.42 -4.21 -2.65
CA TYR A 240 0.87 -5.14 -3.63
C TYR A 240 -0.08 -6.17 -3.03
N ALA A 241 0.06 -6.49 -1.73
CA ALA A 241 -0.95 -7.31 -1.07
C ALA A 241 -2.31 -6.60 -1.01
N SER A 242 -2.32 -5.27 -0.79
CA SER A 242 -3.55 -4.47 -0.87
C SER A 242 -4.07 -4.36 -2.31
N THR A 243 -3.21 -4.05 -3.29
CA THR A 243 -3.60 -3.98 -4.71
C THR A 243 -4.19 -5.31 -5.19
N ILE A 244 -3.53 -6.44 -4.90
CA ILE A 244 -4.03 -7.76 -5.28
C ILE A 244 -5.32 -8.08 -4.51
N ALA A 245 -5.46 -7.65 -3.25
CA ALA A 245 -6.71 -7.83 -2.50
C ALA A 245 -7.87 -7.06 -3.15
N HIS A 246 -7.64 -5.87 -3.71
CA HIS A 246 -8.64 -5.15 -4.50
C HIS A 246 -9.13 -6.01 -5.68
N GLU A 247 -8.20 -6.53 -6.48
CA GLU A 247 -8.53 -7.39 -7.62
C GLU A 247 -9.25 -8.69 -7.21
N LEU A 248 -8.88 -9.28 -6.07
CA LEU A 248 -9.62 -10.43 -5.51
C LEU A 248 -11.05 -10.04 -5.10
N GLY A 249 -11.31 -8.78 -4.75
CA GLY A 249 -12.66 -8.27 -4.58
C GLY A 249 -13.48 -8.35 -5.87
N HIS A 250 -12.88 -8.00 -7.01
CA HIS A 250 -13.52 -8.17 -8.33
C HIS A 250 -13.77 -9.64 -8.68
N VAL A 251 -12.86 -10.56 -8.32
CA VAL A 251 -13.08 -12.01 -8.47
C VAL A 251 -14.34 -12.47 -7.70
N MET A 252 -14.64 -11.87 -6.56
CA MET A 252 -15.88 -12.14 -5.81
C MET A 252 -17.09 -11.38 -6.33
N GLY A 253 -16.96 -10.59 -7.40
CA GLY A 253 -18.05 -9.86 -8.03
C GLY A 253 -18.33 -8.50 -7.41
N LEU A 254 -17.33 -7.83 -6.83
CA LEU A 254 -17.48 -6.45 -6.36
C LEU A 254 -17.12 -5.47 -7.47
N ASN A 255 -17.97 -4.48 -7.74
CA ASN A 255 -17.54 -3.28 -8.46
C ASN A 255 -16.87 -2.28 -7.50
N HIS A 256 -16.32 -1.20 -8.05
CA HIS A 256 -15.75 -0.13 -7.24
C HIS A 256 -16.77 0.43 -6.22
N SER A 257 -16.30 0.62 -4.99
CA SER A 257 -17.03 1.36 -3.95
C SER A 257 -17.01 2.86 -4.27
N PRO A 258 -18.09 3.61 -3.99
CA PRO A 258 -18.05 5.07 -4.04
C PRO A 258 -17.29 5.69 -2.84
N ASN A 259 -17.01 4.92 -1.79
CA ASN A 259 -16.38 5.44 -0.58
C ASN A 259 -14.85 5.32 -0.63
N LYS A 260 -14.15 6.45 -0.52
CA LYS A 260 -12.68 6.55 -0.61
C LYS A 260 -11.92 5.72 0.44
N ALA A 261 -12.55 5.44 1.58
CA ALA A 261 -11.93 4.66 2.65
C ALA A 261 -12.01 3.14 2.43
N ASP A 262 -12.82 2.67 1.47
CA ASP A 262 -12.98 1.25 1.18
C ASP A 262 -11.82 0.72 0.34
N LEU A 263 -11.44 -0.55 0.56
CA LEU A 263 -10.47 -1.23 -0.30
C LEU A 263 -10.94 -1.22 -1.75
N MET A 264 -12.25 -1.37 -2.00
CA MET A 264 -12.77 -1.36 -3.37
C MET A 264 -12.91 0.04 -3.98
N TYR A 265 -12.37 1.11 -3.38
CA TYR A 265 -12.28 2.41 -4.08
C TYR A 265 -11.24 2.34 -5.19
N PHE A 266 -11.53 2.95 -6.34
CA PHE A 266 -10.70 2.80 -7.55
C PHE A 266 -9.28 3.38 -7.41
N GLU A 267 -9.07 4.37 -6.54
CA GLU A 267 -7.74 4.94 -6.21
C GLU A 267 -7.27 4.54 -4.81
N SER A 268 -7.73 3.41 -4.29
CA SER A 268 -7.33 2.97 -2.96
C SER A 268 -5.81 2.72 -2.89
N GLY A 269 -5.15 3.35 -1.92
CA GLY A 269 -3.73 3.20 -1.63
C GLY A 269 -3.48 3.09 -0.12
N SER A 270 -2.29 2.61 0.28
CA SER A 270 -1.95 2.46 1.69
C SER A 270 -0.77 3.35 2.08
N SER A 271 -1.03 4.41 2.83
CA SER A 271 0.03 5.28 3.38
C SER A 271 0.93 4.57 4.39
N ASN A 272 0.50 3.44 4.95
CA ASN A 272 1.27 2.68 5.95
C ASN A 272 2.59 2.14 5.40
N VAL A 273 2.70 1.92 4.09
CA VAL A 273 3.89 1.33 3.46
C VAL A 273 5.07 2.29 3.40
N TYR A 274 4.85 3.59 3.58
CA TYR A 274 5.89 4.62 3.63
C TYR A 274 6.49 4.79 5.03
N SER A 275 5.93 4.13 6.05
CA SER A 275 6.43 4.26 7.43
C SER A 275 7.44 3.16 7.76
N TYR A 276 8.69 3.55 8.02
CA TYR A 276 9.76 2.59 8.37
C TYR A 276 9.38 1.75 9.59
N ARG A 277 8.92 2.41 10.67
CA ARG A 277 8.57 1.74 11.93
C ARG A 277 7.41 0.76 11.77
N LYS A 278 6.34 1.17 11.07
CA LYS A 278 5.17 0.29 10.85
C LYS A 278 5.52 -0.93 10.00
N VAL A 279 6.30 -0.74 8.94
CA VAL A 279 6.71 -1.84 8.06
C VAL A 279 7.71 -2.76 8.75
N LYS A 280 8.68 -2.21 9.51
CA LYS A 280 9.66 -2.98 10.29
C LYS A 280 9.00 -3.83 11.38
N ALA A 281 7.96 -3.32 12.05
CA ALA A 281 7.17 -4.08 13.01
C ALA A 281 6.34 -5.21 12.37
N GLY A 282 6.26 -5.24 11.04
CA GLY A 282 5.39 -6.14 10.29
C GLY A 282 3.95 -5.65 10.28
N LEU A 283 3.33 -5.62 9.11
CA LEU A 283 1.93 -5.22 8.94
C LEU A 283 0.97 -6.40 9.18
N SER A 284 1.27 -7.27 10.15
CA SER A 284 0.48 -8.48 10.44
C SER A 284 -0.93 -8.18 10.96
N LYS A 285 -1.12 -7.04 11.64
CA LYS A 285 -2.42 -6.53 12.09
C LYS A 285 -3.15 -5.71 11.04
N TYR A 286 -2.45 -5.25 10.00
CA TYR A 286 -3.05 -4.47 8.92
C TYR A 286 -3.91 -5.37 8.04
N ASN A 287 -5.11 -4.91 7.72
CA ASN A 287 -5.99 -5.55 6.75
C ASN A 287 -6.90 -4.45 6.15
N PRO A 288 -6.76 -4.14 4.85
CA PRO A 288 -7.43 -2.99 4.23
C PRO A 288 -8.95 -3.18 4.05
N ILE A 289 -9.47 -4.41 4.15
CA ILE A 289 -10.87 -4.70 3.86
C ILE A 289 -11.76 -4.08 4.94
N THR A 290 -12.65 -3.18 4.52
CA THR A 290 -13.58 -2.49 5.43
C THR A 290 -14.80 -3.34 5.75
N LYS A 291 -15.68 -2.81 6.60
CA LYS A 291 -17.00 -3.42 6.86
C LYS A 291 -17.84 -3.44 5.58
N THR A 292 -17.78 -2.39 4.77
CA THR A 292 -18.48 -2.28 3.48
C THR A 292 -18.02 -3.38 2.53
N ASP A 293 -16.70 -3.48 2.30
CA ASP A 293 -16.09 -4.49 1.42
C ASP A 293 -16.49 -5.91 1.86
N LYS A 294 -16.33 -6.21 3.15
CA LYS A 294 -16.68 -7.50 3.74
C LYS A 294 -18.15 -7.84 3.52
N ASN A 295 -19.07 -6.91 3.81
CA ASN A 295 -20.50 -7.19 3.72
C ASN A 295 -20.96 -7.33 2.26
N ARG A 296 -20.40 -6.53 1.34
CA ARG A 296 -20.65 -6.67 -0.10
C ARG A 296 -20.14 -8.01 -0.61
N ALA A 297 -18.93 -8.43 -0.23
CA ALA A 297 -18.38 -9.74 -0.61
C ALA A 297 -19.26 -10.89 -0.08
N LYS A 298 -19.69 -10.84 1.19
CA LYS A 298 -20.61 -11.84 1.76
C LYS A 298 -21.91 -11.93 0.96
N LEU A 299 -22.47 -10.79 0.55
CA LEU A 299 -23.70 -10.77 -0.24
C LEU A 299 -23.46 -11.35 -1.63
N ALA A 300 -22.40 -10.94 -2.33
CA ALA A 300 -22.07 -11.40 -3.66
C ALA A 300 -21.86 -12.92 -3.71
N LEU A 301 -21.14 -13.48 -2.74
CA LEU A 301 -20.92 -14.91 -2.63
C LEU A 301 -22.20 -15.68 -2.29
N LYS A 302 -23.06 -15.14 -1.41
CA LYS A 302 -24.37 -15.75 -1.11
C LYS A 302 -25.27 -15.80 -2.33
N ILE A 303 -25.34 -14.71 -3.11
CA ILE A 303 -26.11 -14.66 -4.34
C ILE A 303 -25.56 -15.67 -5.34
N TYR A 304 -24.24 -15.69 -5.55
CA TYR A 304 -23.56 -16.65 -6.44
C TYR A 304 -23.89 -18.09 -6.06
N THR A 305 -23.71 -18.48 -4.80
CA THR A 305 -23.99 -19.85 -4.34
C THR A 305 -25.48 -20.21 -4.38
N ALA A 306 -26.38 -19.22 -4.40
CA ALA A 306 -27.82 -19.47 -4.49
C ALA A 306 -28.27 -19.75 -5.94
N THR A 307 -27.49 -19.32 -6.94
CA THR A 307 -27.77 -19.46 -8.37
C THR A 307 -27.12 -20.67 -9.04
N TYR A 308 -26.26 -21.41 -8.33
CA TYR A 308 -25.62 -22.66 -8.78
C TYR A 308 -26.09 -23.85 -7.92
#